data_AF-A0A966JRV6-F1
#
_entry.id   AF-A0A966JRV6-F1
#
_cell.length_a   1.000
_cell.length_b   1.000
_cell.length_c   1.000
_cell.angle_alpha   90.00
_cell.angle_beta   90.00
_cell.angle_gamma   90.00
#
_symmetry.space_group_name_H-M   'P 1'
#
loop_
_entity.id
_entity.type
_entity.pdbx_description
1 polymer ?
#
loop_
_entity_poly.entity_id
_entity_poly.type
_entity_poly.pdbx_seq_one_letter_code
_entity_poly.pdbx_strand_id
1 'polypeptide(L)'
;MRVIYNGEVKDINDVPASSSGWLEGEGIFETIKSVGNRPFSLSRHIARAQTSASALGISIPNPEEISQSVTELFAAVPYGLGMLRISFDNQGNWLAVHMPYVEQKKSCDVRMHPDAVAGDVHKRFPYTNRVAILEQARLAGFDDAIVVNGQGNICEGAVTNLIAKIDGRWLTPPTTDVVLPGIIRQILIENELVAIESIPIDRLAEITSAFFISSLRLSHAISSIDSRPLHLSHAFGEEIKALAHKYSVG
;
A
#
# COMPACT_ATOMS: atom_id res chain seq x y z
N MET A 1 16.76 17.89 2.00
CA MET A 1 16.72 16.54 1.36
C MET A 1 16.36 16.78 -0.09
N ARG A 2 17.01 16.10 -1.05
CA ARG A 2 16.69 16.29 -2.46
C ARG A 2 15.42 15.52 -2.83
N VAL A 3 14.56 16.14 -3.64
CA VAL A 3 13.28 15.61 -4.11
C VAL A 3 13.10 15.95 -5.58
N ILE A 4 12.19 15.27 -6.27
CA ILE A 4 11.67 15.75 -7.55
C ILE A 4 10.44 16.59 -7.27
N TYR A 5 10.37 17.79 -7.84
CA TYR A 5 9.17 18.60 -7.87
C TYR A 5 8.96 19.12 -9.30
N ASN A 6 7.84 18.75 -9.91
CA ASN A 6 7.49 19.10 -11.30
C ASN A 6 8.62 18.77 -12.29
N GLY A 7 9.20 17.57 -12.17
CA GLY A 7 10.26 17.08 -13.06
C GLY A 7 11.68 17.54 -12.72
N GLU A 8 11.86 18.45 -11.76
CA GLU A 8 13.17 19.00 -11.41
C GLU A 8 13.66 18.54 -10.02
N VAL A 9 14.96 18.30 -9.88
CA VAL A 9 15.55 18.00 -8.56
C VAL A 9 15.67 19.29 -7.73
N LYS A 10 14.95 19.37 -6.61
CA LYS A 10 14.94 20.52 -5.68
C LYS A 10 15.34 20.11 -4.27
N ASP A 11 15.68 21.06 -3.40
CA ASP A 11 15.68 20.77 -1.96
C ASP A 11 14.23 20.82 -1.44
N ILE A 12 13.90 19.92 -0.51
CA ILE A 12 12.56 19.82 0.07
C ILE A 12 12.09 21.11 0.75
N ASN A 13 13.01 21.95 1.23
CA ASN A 13 12.66 23.23 1.84
C ASN A 13 12.24 24.30 0.82
N ASP A 14 12.48 24.07 -0.48
CA ASP A 14 12.18 25.02 -1.56
C ASP A 14 10.87 24.68 -2.30
N VAL A 15 10.09 23.73 -1.80
CA VAL A 15 8.87 23.22 -2.44
C VAL A 15 7.74 23.09 -1.41
N PRO A 16 6.46 23.09 -1.83
CA PRO A 16 5.31 22.99 -0.91
C PRO A 16 5.14 21.54 -0.41
N ALA A 17 6.09 21.06 0.40
CA ALA A 17 6.08 19.70 0.93
C ALA A 17 6.52 19.67 2.40
N SER A 18 5.95 18.74 3.16
CA SER A 18 6.38 18.47 4.53
C SER A 18 7.77 17.84 4.56
N SER A 19 8.48 17.98 5.67
CA SER A 19 9.77 17.30 5.91
C SER A 19 9.68 15.77 5.86
N SER A 20 8.48 15.20 6.02
CA SER A 20 8.19 13.77 5.89
C SER A 20 7.85 13.34 4.45
N GLY A 21 8.02 14.24 3.48
CA GLY A 21 7.88 13.96 2.06
C GLY A 21 6.42 13.83 1.61
N TRP A 22 5.51 14.62 2.20
CA TRP A 22 4.15 14.76 1.71
C TRP A 22 4.01 16.08 0.96
N LEU A 23 3.43 16.04 -0.24
CA LEU A 23 3.02 17.25 -0.95
C LEU A 23 1.88 17.92 -0.16
N GLU A 24 1.93 19.24 -0.04
CA GLU A 24 0.85 20.01 0.57
C GLU A 24 -0.42 19.97 -0.30
N GLY A 25 -1.58 20.14 0.34
CA GLY A 25 -2.87 20.07 -0.34
C GLY A 25 -3.44 18.66 -0.41
N GLU A 26 -4.08 18.35 -1.54
CA GLU A 26 -4.80 17.11 -1.75
C GLU A 26 -4.65 16.58 -3.18
N GLY A 27 -4.79 15.27 -3.33
CA GLY A 27 -4.66 14.59 -4.61
C GLY A 27 -4.49 13.09 -4.44
N ILE A 28 -3.67 12.48 -5.30
CA ILE A 28 -3.38 11.03 -5.28
C ILE A 28 -1.90 10.76 -5.02
N PHE A 29 -1.59 9.60 -4.45
CA PHE A 29 -0.21 9.21 -4.20
C PHE A 29 0.05 7.71 -4.37
N GLU A 30 1.31 7.38 -4.61
CA GLU A 30 1.85 6.04 -4.68
C GLU A 30 2.92 5.84 -3.62
N THR A 31 3.11 4.60 -3.19
CA THR A 31 4.16 4.24 -2.23
C THR A 31 4.74 2.89 -2.58
N ILE A 32 6.06 2.86 -2.78
CA ILE A 32 6.74 1.80 -3.50
C ILE A 32 8.02 1.44 -2.75
N LYS A 33 8.27 0.16 -2.50
CA LYS A 33 9.57 -0.31 -1.99
C LYS A 33 10.64 -0.11 -3.06
N SER A 34 11.84 0.29 -2.67
CA SER A 34 13.02 0.26 -3.52
C SER A 34 14.11 -0.62 -2.92
N VAL A 35 14.79 -1.40 -3.76
CA VAL A 35 15.95 -2.22 -3.36
C VAL A 35 17.08 -1.93 -4.33
N GLY A 36 18.25 -1.55 -3.80
CA GLY A 36 19.40 -1.16 -4.62
C GLY A 36 19.04 -0.05 -5.62
N ASN A 37 18.26 0.95 -5.19
CA ASN A 37 17.77 2.05 -6.04
C ASN A 37 16.95 1.58 -7.25
N ARG A 38 16.21 0.48 -7.13
CA ARG A 38 15.23 0.05 -8.13
C ARG A 38 13.85 -0.05 -7.50
N PRO A 39 12.83 0.61 -8.07
CA PRO A 39 11.49 0.62 -7.51
C PRO A 39 10.74 -0.66 -7.90
N PHE A 40 9.94 -1.16 -6.98
CA PHE A 40 9.12 -2.35 -7.21
C PHE A 40 7.96 -2.06 -8.16
N SER A 41 7.90 -2.75 -9.30
CA SER A 41 6.76 -2.69 -10.24
C SER A 41 6.31 -1.25 -10.58
N LEU A 42 7.26 -0.33 -10.84
CA LEU A 42 6.97 1.09 -11.05
C LEU A 42 5.92 1.35 -12.13
N SER A 43 5.99 0.62 -13.25
CA SER A 43 5.02 0.72 -14.34
C SER A 43 3.58 0.46 -13.89
N ARG A 44 3.36 -0.53 -13.01
CA ARG A 44 2.03 -0.83 -12.43
C ARG A 44 1.55 0.29 -11.51
N HIS A 45 2.47 0.88 -10.73
CA HIS A 45 2.16 2.02 -9.88
C HIS A 45 1.79 3.26 -10.69
N ILE A 46 2.53 3.56 -11.77
CA ILE A 46 2.20 4.65 -12.70
C ILE A 46 0.84 4.40 -13.35
N ALA A 47 0.57 3.20 -13.85
CA ALA A 47 -0.72 2.86 -14.48
C ALA A 47 -1.92 3.03 -13.51
N ARG A 48 -1.73 2.69 -12.23
CA ARG A 48 -2.75 2.90 -11.20
C ARG A 48 -2.95 4.38 -10.88
N ALA A 49 -1.86 5.16 -10.83
CA ALA A 49 -1.94 6.61 -10.68
C ALA A 49 -2.67 7.24 -11.87
N GLN A 50 -2.37 6.84 -13.11
CA GLN A 50 -3.07 7.30 -14.32
C GLN A 50 -4.57 6.96 -14.30
N THR A 51 -4.94 5.74 -13.91
CA THR A 51 -6.36 5.36 -13.75
C THR A 51 -7.05 6.27 -12.74
N SER A 52 -6.42 6.53 -11.60
CA SER A 52 -7.00 7.39 -10.55
C SER A 52 -7.07 8.86 -11.00
N ALA A 53 -6.02 9.34 -11.66
CA ALA A 53 -5.95 10.69 -12.19
C ALA A 53 -7.05 10.96 -13.22
N SER A 54 -7.24 10.03 -14.16
CA SER A 54 -8.30 10.09 -15.17
C SER A 54 -9.70 10.13 -14.53
N ALA A 55 -9.96 9.26 -13.54
CA ALA A 55 -11.24 9.21 -12.84
C ALA A 55 -11.54 10.49 -12.02
N LEU A 56 -10.50 11.14 -11.50
CA LEU A 56 -10.61 12.30 -10.61
C LEU A 56 -10.38 13.65 -11.33
N GLY A 57 -10.05 13.65 -12.61
CA GLY A 57 -9.71 14.87 -13.36
C GLY A 57 -8.39 15.52 -12.95
N ILE A 58 -7.45 14.73 -12.40
CA ILE A 58 -6.11 15.21 -12.00
C ILE A 58 -5.18 15.12 -13.20
N SER A 59 -4.43 16.19 -13.49
CA SER A 59 -3.38 16.15 -14.49
C SER A 59 -2.12 15.53 -13.88
N ILE A 60 -1.56 14.52 -14.54
CA ILE A 60 -0.27 13.94 -14.14
C ILE A 60 0.65 13.83 -15.36
N PRO A 61 1.98 13.84 -15.16
CA PRO A 61 2.94 13.68 -16.24
C PRO A 61 2.80 12.33 -16.94
N ASN A 62 3.41 12.23 -18.13
CA ASN A 62 3.44 10.96 -18.85
C ASN A 62 4.36 9.94 -18.14
N PRO A 63 4.20 8.63 -18.40
CA PRO A 63 4.99 7.59 -17.73
C PRO A 63 6.51 7.69 -17.90
N GLU A 64 6.97 8.19 -19.05
CA GLU A 64 8.39 8.32 -19.36
C GLU A 64 9.03 9.41 -18.49
N GLU A 65 8.38 10.56 -18.38
CA GLU A 65 8.79 11.66 -17.51
C GLU A 65 8.88 11.22 -16.04
N ILE A 66 7.85 10.52 -15.54
CA ILE A 66 7.84 9.99 -14.17
C ILE A 66 9.02 9.01 -13.97
N SER A 67 9.26 8.12 -14.93
CA SER A 67 10.32 7.12 -14.84
C SER A 67 11.72 7.74 -14.88
N GLN A 68 11.92 8.75 -15.72
CA GLN A 68 13.17 9.50 -15.80
C GLN A 68 13.43 10.23 -14.48
N SER A 69 12.47 10.98 -13.95
CA SER A 69 12.68 11.70 -12.69
C SER A 69 12.90 10.76 -11.50
N VAL A 70 12.26 9.59 -11.46
CA VAL A 70 12.55 8.57 -10.43
C VAL A 70 14.00 8.10 -10.53
N THR A 71 14.53 7.92 -11.74
CA THR A 71 15.94 7.56 -11.97
C THR A 71 16.88 8.66 -11.46
N GLU A 72 16.59 9.92 -11.78
CA GLU A 72 17.35 11.08 -11.31
C GLU A 72 17.31 11.22 -9.78
N LEU A 73 16.14 11.01 -9.17
CA LEU A 73 15.97 11.03 -7.72
C LEU A 73 16.82 9.98 -7.01
N PHE A 74 16.87 8.76 -7.55
CA PHE A 74 17.67 7.68 -7.01
C PHE A 74 19.18 7.92 -7.16
N ALA A 75 19.61 8.61 -8.22
CA ALA A 75 21.00 9.06 -8.33
C ALA A 75 21.33 10.15 -7.29
N ALA A 76 20.40 11.07 -7.01
CA ALA A 76 20.59 12.16 -6.07
C ALA A 76 20.51 11.72 -4.59
N VAL A 77 19.67 10.74 -4.28
CA VAL A 77 19.41 10.27 -2.90
C VAL A 77 19.37 8.74 -2.88
N PRO A 78 20.52 8.06 -2.92
CA PRO A 78 20.54 6.59 -2.98
C PRO A 78 20.29 5.95 -1.60
N TYR A 79 19.54 4.85 -1.59
CA TYR A 79 19.37 3.97 -0.44
C TYR A 79 19.45 2.49 -0.87
N GLY A 80 20.08 1.66 -0.03
CA GLY A 80 20.11 0.21 -0.25
C GLY A 80 18.72 -0.41 -0.15
N LEU A 81 17.95 0.00 0.86
CA LEU A 81 16.54 -0.31 1.04
C LEU A 81 15.78 0.99 1.32
N GLY A 82 14.81 1.31 0.46
CA GLY A 82 14.12 2.59 0.52
C GLY A 82 12.62 2.49 0.28
N MET A 83 11.99 3.65 0.46
CA MET A 83 10.60 3.92 0.13
C MET A 83 10.57 5.10 -0.83
N LEU A 84 10.05 4.84 -2.03
CA LEU A 84 9.69 5.87 -2.98
C LEU A 84 8.22 6.23 -2.76
N ARG A 85 7.93 7.53 -2.61
CA ARG A 85 6.56 8.05 -2.66
C ARG A 85 6.47 9.05 -3.80
N ILE A 86 5.42 8.93 -4.60
CA ILE A 86 5.10 9.86 -5.69
C ILE A 86 3.71 10.41 -5.40
N SER A 87 3.53 11.73 -5.40
CA SER A 87 2.25 12.38 -5.13
C SER A 87 1.93 13.36 -6.25
N PHE A 88 0.65 13.46 -6.61
CA PHE A 88 0.14 14.38 -7.63
C PHE A 88 -1.05 15.14 -7.02
N ASP A 89 -0.96 16.46 -6.95
CA ASP A 89 -2.04 17.30 -6.42
C ASP A 89 -3.10 17.63 -7.47
N ASN A 90 -4.23 18.17 -7.01
CA ASN A 90 -5.33 18.59 -7.89
C ASN A 90 -4.99 19.79 -8.81
N GLN A 91 -3.83 20.43 -8.64
CA GLN A 91 -3.37 21.57 -9.45
C GLN A 91 -2.41 21.14 -10.56
N GLY A 92 -2.07 19.85 -10.64
CA GLY A 92 -1.12 19.30 -11.61
C GLY A 92 0.34 19.39 -11.15
N ASN A 93 0.61 19.77 -9.91
CA ASN A 93 1.95 19.64 -9.35
C ASN A 93 2.18 18.21 -8.88
N TRP A 94 3.44 17.80 -8.87
CA TRP A 94 3.81 16.49 -8.40
C TRP A 94 5.17 16.46 -7.71
N LEU A 95 5.29 15.52 -6.78
CA LEU A 95 6.44 15.35 -5.92
C LEU A 95 6.85 13.88 -5.91
N ALA A 96 8.14 13.59 -6.11
CA ALA A 96 8.70 12.29 -5.78
C ALA A 96 9.78 12.41 -4.70
N VAL A 97 9.69 11.58 -3.67
CA VAL A 97 10.62 11.51 -2.53
C VAL A 97 11.15 10.09 -2.37
N HIS A 98 12.43 9.98 -2.06
CA HIS A 98 13.06 8.71 -1.71
C HIS A 98 13.60 8.81 -0.29
N MET A 99 13.20 7.87 0.56
CA MET A 99 13.52 7.86 1.99
C MET A 99 14.05 6.48 2.39
N PRO A 100 14.87 6.38 3.46
CA PRO A 100 15.31 5.08 3.96
C PRO A 100 14.10 4.29 4.47
N TYR A 101 14.10 2.98 4.27
CA TYR A 101 13.05 2.09 4.75
C TYR A 101 13.62 1.00 5.64
N VAL A 102 12.96 0.77 6.78
CA VAL A 102 13.26 -0.32 7.70
C VAL A 102 12.21 -1.39 7.54
N GLU A 103 12.65 -2.60 7.18
CA GLU A 103 11.76 -3.73 6.97
C GLU A 103 11.14 -4.22 8.28
N GLN A 104 9.83 -4.45 8.25
CA GLN A 104 9.09 -5.05 9.35
C GLN A 104 9.18 -6.58 9.24
N LYS A 105 9.88 -7.22 10.19
CA LYS A 105 10.12 -8.67 10.19
C LYS A 105 9.21 -9.46 11.12
N LYS A 106 8.66 -8.81 12.14
CA LYS A 106 7.77 -9.47 13.11
C LYS A 106 6.39 -9.65 12.49
N SER A 107 5.72 -10.75 12.79
CA SER A 107 4.28 -10.87 12.54
C SER A 107 3.53 -9.80 13.34
N CYS A 108 2.31 -9.50 12.93
CA CYS A 108 1.46 -8.51 13.59
C CYS A 108 0.30 -9.16 14.35
N ASP A 109 0.05 -8.69 15.57
CA ASP A 109 -1.24 -8.88 16.26
C ASP A 109 -2.15 -7.73 15.86
N VAL A 110 -3.34 -8.05 15.34
CA VAL A 110 -4.24 -7.06 14.75
C VAL A 110 -5.59 -7.13 15.43
N ARG A 111 -6.32 -6.02 15.41
CA ARG A 111 -7.70 -5.98 15.92
C ARG A 111 -8.71 -5.68 14.84
N MET A 112 -9.97 -5.98 15.09
CA MET A 112 -11.04 -5.35 14.33
C MET A 112 -11.18 -3.88 14.73
N HIS A 113 -11.28 -3.00 13.74
CA HIS A 113 -11.66 -1.61 13.96
C HIS A 113 -13.16 -1.56 14.29
N PRO A 114 -13.59 -0.84 15.35
CA PRO A 114 -14.98 -0.86 15.80
C PRO A 114 -15.97 -0.25 14.82
N ASP A 115 -15.54 0.72 14.01
CA ASP A 115 -16.42 1.45 13.12
C ASP A 115 -16.32 0.95 11.67
N ALA A 116 -17.45 0.95 10.97
CA ALA A 116 -17.45 0.68 9.54
C ALA A 116 -16.80 1.83 8.77
N VAL A 117 -16.01 1.49 7.76
CA VAL A 117 -15.41 2.48 6.86
C VAL A 117 -16.27 2.63 5.60
N ALA A 118 -16.42 3.87 5.17
CA ALA A 118 -16.71 4.21 3.78
C ALA A 118 -15.39 4.59 3.11
N GLY A 119 -15.30 4.45 1.80
CA GLY A 119 -14.04 4.77 1.15
C GLY A 119 -14.10 4.77 -0.36
N ASP A 120 -12.98 5.22 -0.89
CA ASP A 120 -12.67 5.39 -2.29
C ASP A 120 -11.64 4.33 -2.69
N VAL A 121 -11.72 3.85 -3.92
CA VAL A 121 -10.72 2.94 -4.52
C VAL A 121 -9.47 3.69 -4.98
N HIS A 122 -9.45 5.01 -4.89
CA HIS A 122 -8.31 5.86 -5.18
C HIS A 122 -7.44 6.11 -3.95
N LYS A 123 -6.11 6.02 -4.13
CA LYS A 123 -5.14 6.24 -3.06
C LYS A 123 -4.87 7.74 -2.89
N ARG A 124 -5.70 8.40 -2.08
CA ARG A 124 -5.71 9.86 -1.94
C ARG A 124 -4.96 10.39 -0.72
N PHE A 125 -4.43 11.60 -0.82
CA PHE A 125 -3.92 12.38 0.31
C PHE A 125 -4.75 13.67 0.49
N PRO A 126 -4.87 14.24 1.72
CA PRO A 126 -4.24 13.81 2.98
C PRO A 126 -4.71 12.44 3.47
N TYR A 127 -3.76 11.55 3.80
CA TYR A 127 -4.04 10.14 4.13
C TYR A 127 -4.39 9.91 5.61
N THR A 128 -4.98 10.92 6.25
CA THR A 128 -5.13 11.02 7.71
C THR A 128 -6.15 10.04 8.27
N ASN A 129 -7.25 9.77 7.55
CA ASN A 129 -8.30 8.85 7.96
C ASN A 129 -7.78 7.43 8.23
N ARG A 130 -6.95 6.91 7.32
CA ARG A 130 -6.35 5.57 7.44
C ARG A 130 -5.23 5.53 8.48
N VAL A 131 -4.45 6.61 8.58
CA VAL A 131 -3.40 6.74 9.61
C VAL A 131 -4.02 6.80 11.01
N ALA A 132 -5.17 7.46 11.18
CA ALA A 132 -5.88 7.51 12.45
C ALA A 132 -6.35 6.12 12.92
N ILE A 133 -6.85 5.28 12.00
CA ILE A 133 -7.23 3.88 12.31
C ILE A 133 -6.01 3.08 12.81
N LEU A 134 -4.87 3.22 12.12
CA LEU A 134 -3.62 2.57 12.51
C LEU A 134 -3.14 3.03 13.90
N GLU A 135 -3.23 4.33 14.18
CA GLU A 135 -2.85 4.90 15.47
C GLU A 135 -3.76 4.42 16.61
N GLN A 136 -5.08 4.37 16.38
CA GLN A 136 -6.03 3.84 17.35
C GLN A 136 -5.76 2.38 17.70
N ALA A 137 -5.41 1.54 16.71
CA ALA A 137 -5.03 0.15 16.96
C ALA A 137 -3.78 0.05 17.84
N ARG A 138 -2.76 0.88 17.57
CA ARG A 138 -1.52 0.96 18.36
C ARG A 138 -1.75 1.43 19.77
N LEU A 139 -2.60 2.44 19.96
CA LEU A 139 -3.00 2.91 21.29
C LEU A 139 -3.75 1.83 22.08
N ALA A 140 -4.44 0.92 21.39
CA ALA A 140 -5.09 -0.24 21.98
C ALA A 140 -4.18 -1.47 22.16
N GLY A 141 -2.87 -1.35 21.86
CA GLY A 141 -1.90 -2.43 22.04
C GLY A 141 -1.74 -3.40 20.86
N PHE A 142 -2.37 -3.12 19.71
CA PHE A 142 -2.27 -3.92 18.49
C PHE A 142 -1.35 -3.25 17.45
N ASP A 143 -0.80 -4.01 16.51
CA ASP A 143 0.12 -3.47 15.50
C ASP A 143 -0.59 -2.69 14.37
N ASP A 144 -1.83 -3.09 14.06
CA ASP A 144 -2.65 -2.58 12.96
C ASP A 144 -4.14 -2.98 13.18
N ALA A 145 -5.04 -2.54 12.30
CA ALA A 145 -6.47 -2.86 12.37
C ALA A 145 -7.00 -3.43 11.05
N ILE A 146 -7.94 -4.37 11.12
CA ILE A 146 -8.78 -4.80 10.01
C ILE A 146 -10.06 -3.95 10.02
N VAL A 147 -10.45 -3.44 8.86
CA VAL A 147 -11.66 -2.63 8.68
C VAL A 147 -12.76 -3.41 7.97
N VAL A 148 -14.01 -3.00 8.22
CA VAL A 148 -15.22 -3.54 7.58
C VAL A 148 -16.01 -2.42 6.93
N ASN A 149 -16.77 -2.71 5.88
CA ASN A 149 -17.65 -1.74 5.23
C ASN A 149 -19.03 -1.69 5.90
N GLY A 150 -19.88 -0.76 5.44
CA GLY A 150 -21.24 -0.62 5.95
C GLY A 150 -22.18 -1.81 5.68
N GLN A 151 -21.77 -2.77 4.84
CA GLN A 151 -22.51 -4.01 4.58
C GLN A 151 -22.07 -5.16 5.51
N GLY A 152 -21.07 -4.93 6.37
CA GLY A 152 -20.52 -5.95 7.26
C GLY A 152 -19.54 -6.90 6.57
N ASN A 153 -18.98 -6.52 5.42
CA ASN A 153 -17.89 -7.26 4.78
C ASN A 153 -16.53 -6.73 5.25
N ILE A 154 -15.59 -7.64 5.48
CA ILE A 154 -14.17 -7.34 5.70
C ILE A 154 -13.61 -6.69 4.43
N CYS A 155 -12.86 -5.60 4.59
CA CYS A 155 -12.21 -4.89 3.49
C CYS A 155 -10.71 -5.19 3.47
N GLU A 156 -9.96 -4.49 4.31
CA GLU A 156 -8.50 -4.44 4.29
C GLU A 156 -7.94 -4.04 5.66
N GLY A 157 -6.62 -3.87 5.76
CA GLY A 157 -6.00 -3.27 6.95
C GLY A 157 -6.15 -1.76 6.98
N ALA A 158 -5.54 -1.08 7.96
CA ALA A 158 -5.58 0.39 7.99
C ALA A 158 -4.83 0.99 6.78
N VAL A 159 -3.67 0.42 6.42
CA VAL A 159 -2.79 0.95 5.36
C VAL A 159 -2.26 -0.14 4.41
N THR A 160 -2.95 -1.28 4.34
CA THR A 160 -2.53 -2.49 3.62
C THR A 160 -3.76 -3.24 3.12
N ASN A 161 -3.66 -4.01 2.03
CA ASN A 161 -4.72 -4.97 1.69
C ASN A 161 -4.64 -6.22 2.59
N LEU A 162 -5.76 -6.93 2.73
CA LEU A 162 -5.85 -8.21 3.44
C LEU A 162 -5.96 -9.38 2.46
N ILE A 163 -5.25 -10.46 2.77
CA ILE A 163 -5.55 -11.80 2.26
C ILE A 163 -5.74 -12.76 3.44
N ALA A 164 -6.73 -13.63 3.35
CA ALA A 164 -7.13 -14.54 4.43
C ALA A 164 -7.36 -15.95 3.89
N LYS A 165 -6.97 -16.97 4.67
CA LYS A 165 -7.17 -18.37 4.33
C LYS A 165 -8.42 -18.91 5.01
N ILE A 166 -9.43 -19.24 4.20
CA ILE A 166 -10.74 -19.76 4.63
C ILE A 166 -11.06 -20.98 3.76
N ASP A 167 -11.54 -22.07 4.37
CA ASP A 167 -11.83 -23.35 3.70
C ASP A 167 -10.66 -23.86 2.82
N GLY A 168 -9.43 -23.66 3.30
CA GLY A 168 -8.21 -24.04 2.58
C GLY A 168 -7.83 -23.14 1.40
N ARG A 169 -8.65 -22.14 1.05
CA ARG A 169 -8.44 -21.20 -0.07
C ARG A 169 -7.95 -19.85 0.44
N TRP A 170 -7.05 -19.20 -0.29
CA TRP A 170 -6.68 -17.81 -0.03
C TRP A 170 -7.65 -16.87 -0.74
N LEU A 171 -8.25 -15.96 0.03
CA LEU A 171 -9.25 -15.01 -0.41
C LEU A 171 -8.79 -13.58 -0.17
N THR A 172 -9.22 -12.65 -1.02
CA THR A 172 -9.13 -11.21 -0.80
C THR A 172 -10.44 -10.54 -1.18
N PRO A 173 -10.93 -9.55 -0.42
CA PRO A 173 -12.19 -8.92 -0.75
C PRO A 173 -12.12 -8.16 -2.08
N PRO A 174 -13.24 -8.07 -2.83
CA PRO A 174 -13.31 -7.29 -4.07
C PRO A 174 -13.15 -5.78 -3.81
N THR A 175 -12.76 -5.03 -4.83
CA THR A 175 -12.68 -3.55 -4.73
C THR A 175 -14.03 -2.90 -4.45
N THR A 176 -15.14 -3.59 -4.79
CA THR A 176 -16.51 -3.17 -4.43
C THR A 176 -16.76 -3.19 -2.92
N ASP A 177 -15.96 -3.93 -2.14
CA ASP A 177 -15.97 -3.90 -0.68
C ASP A 177 -15.05 -2.81 -0.10
N VAL A 178 -14.81 -1.71 -0.82
CA VAL A 178 -14.00 -0.59 -0.33
C VAL A 178 -12.54 -0.98 -0.09
N VAL A 179 -11.99 -1.79 -1.00
CA VAL A 179 -10.59 -2.24 -0.99
C VAL A 179 -9.79 -1.51 -2.05
N LEU A 180 -8.61 -1.03 -1.69
CA LEU A 180 -7.71 -0.42 -2.65
C LEU A 180 -7.21 -1.47 -3.67
N PRO A 181 -7.18 -1.19 -4.99
CA PRO A 181 -6.55 -2.07 -5.98
C PRO A 181 -5.02 -2.08 -5.80
N GLY A 182 -4.52 -2.79 -4.79
CA GLY A 182 -3.10 -2.87 -4.48
C GLY A 182 -2.32 -3.69 -5.51
N ILE A 183 -1.08 -3.27 -5.77
CA ILE A 183 -0.24 -3.91 -6.78
C ILE A 183 0.14 -5.34 -6.39
N ILE A 184 0.50 -5.58 -5.13
CA ILE A 184 0.78 -6.96 -4.66
C ILE A 184 -0.48 -7.82 -4.72
N ARG A 185 -1.65 -7.26 -4.35
CA ARG A 185 -2.94 -7.95 -4.46
C ARG A 185 -3.22 -8.37 -5.91
N GLN A 186 -3.03 -7.47 -6.88
CA GLN A 186 -3.19 -7.77 -8.30
C GLN A 186 -2.26 -8.87 -8.77
N ILE A 187 -0.96 -8.80 -8.42
CA ILE A 187 0.02 -9.84 -8.78
C ILE A 187 -0.42 -11.21 -8.26
N LEU A 188 -0.94 -11.31 -7.03
CA LEU A 188 -1.41 -12.59 -6.47
C LEU A 188 -2.66 -13.13 -7.17
N ILE A 189 -3.59 -12.25 -7.54
CA ILE A 189 -4.80 -12.63 -8.29
C ILE A 189 -4.44 -13.09 -9.70
N GLU A 190 -3.60 -12.35 -10.41
CA GLU A 190 -3.15 -12.68 -11.78
C GLU A 190 -2.40 -14.02 -11.87
N ASN A 191 -1.82 -14.47 -10.76
CA ASN A 191 -1.13 -15.75 -10.66
C ASN A 191 -1.97 -16.83 -9.98
N GLU A 192 -3.28 -16.61 -9.82
CA GLU A 192 -4.24 -17.57 -9.27
C GLU A 192 -3.90 -18.06 -7.84
N LEU A 193 -3.07 -17.31 -7.11
CA LEU A 193 -2.71 -17.64 -5.72
C LEU A 193 -3.78 -17.20 -4.72
N VAL A 194 -4.61 -16.22 -5.08
CA VAL A 194 -5.66 -15.65 -4.24
C VAL A 194 -6.91 -15.41 -5.08
N ALA A 195 -8.05 -15.91 -4.62
CA ALA A 195 -9.35 -15.67 -5.25
C ALA A 195 -10.01 -14.40 -4.71
N ILE A 196 -10.79 -13.72 -5.55
CA ILE A 196 -11.59 -12.57 -5.15
C ILE A 196 -12.94 -13.07 -4.62
N GLU A 197 -13.22 -12.82 -3.35
CA GLU A 197 -14.48 -13.20 -2.71
C GLU A 197 -14.76 -12.23 -1.57
N SER A 198 -16.00 -11.73 -1.46
CA SER A 198 -16.42 -10.96 -0.29
C SER A 198 -16.37 -11.84 0.96
N ILE A 199 -15.86 -11.29 2.06
CA ILE A 199 -15.71 -12.02 3.32
C ILE A 199 -16.59 -11.31 4.36
N PRO A 200 -17.83 -11.79 4.61
CA PRO A 200 -18.66 -11.27 5.69
C PRO A 200 -17.97 -11.41 7.05
N ILE A 201 -18.22 -10.47 7.96
CA ILE A 201 -17.56 -10.43 9.27
C ILE A 201 -17.87 -11.66 10.15
N ASP A 202 -19.00 -12.33 9.93
CA ASP A 202 -19.33 -13.56 10.66
C ASP A 202 -18.37 -14.72 10.35
N ARG A 203 -17.72 -14.70 9.17
CA ARG A 203 -16.66 -15.65 8.78
C ARG A 203 -15.30 -15.34 9.40
N LEU A 204 -15.17 -14.29 10.21
CA LEU A 204 -13.88 -13.92 10.81
C LEU A 204 -13.23 -15.09 11.56
N ALA A 205 -14.03 -15.88 12.28
CA ALA A 205 -13.58 -17.03 13.05
C ALA A 205 -13.03 -18.18 12.16
N GLU A 206 -13.41 -18.24 10.89
CA GLU A 206 -12.97 -19.25 9.92
C GLU A 206 -11.58 -18.94 9.35
N ILE A 207 -11.06 -17.72 9.54
CA ILE A 207 -9.71 -17.37 9.10
C ILE A 207 -8.69 -18.19 9.87
N THR A 208 -7.94 -19.02 9.15
CA THR A 208 -6.90 -19.91 9.70
C THR A 208 -5.48 -19.33 9.56
N SER A 209 -5.27 -18.48 8.56
CA SER A 209 -4.02 -17.77 8.29
C SER A 209 -4.34 -16.46 7.57
N ALA A 210 -3.56 -15.42 7.76
CA ALA A 210 -3.77 -14.15 7.07
C ALA A 210 -2.47 -13.37 6.89
N PHE A 211 -2.46 -12.51 5.88
CA PHE A 211 -1.38 -11.55 5.65
C PHE A 211 -1.96 -10.18 5.35
N PHE A 212 -1.27 -9.16 5.85
CA PHE A 212 -1.30 -7.86 5.21
C PHE A 212 -0.28 -7.80 4.08
N ILE A 213 -0.72 -7.26 2.95
CA ILE A 213 0.12 -7.07 1.77
C ILE A 213 0.09 -5.61 1.32
N SER A 214 1.25 -5.12 0.88
CA SER A 214 1.41 -3.79 0.30
C SER A 214 2.70 -3.72 -0.48
N SER A 215 2.85 -2.73 -1.36
CA SER A 215 4.10 -2.55 -2.12
C SER A 215 5.31 -2.18 -1.24
N LEU A 216 5.12 -1.86 0.06
CA LEU A 216 6.23 -1.67 1.01
C LEU A 216 6.56 -2.94 1.79
N ARG A 217 5.55 -3.61 2.32
CA ARG A 217 5.74 -4.76 3.21
C ARG A 217 5.84 -6.08 2.44
N LEU A 218 5.36 -6.11 1.19
CA LEU A 218 5.18 -7.28 0.32
C LEU A 218 4.26 -8.34 0.96
N SER A 219 4.72 -8.96 2.03
CA SER A 219 4.01 -9.97 2.80
C SER A 219 4.31 -9.79 4.28
N HIS A 220 3.28 -9.46 5.05
CA HIS A 220 3.37 -9.26 6.50
C HIS A 220 2.36 -10.19 7.20
N ALA A 221 2.88 -11.25 7.82
CA ALA A 221 2.02 -12.26 8.43
C ALA A 221 1.25 -11.72 9.65
N ILE A 222 0.00 -12.10 9.77
CA ILE A 222 -0.85 -11.80 10.92
C ILE A 222 -0.79 -13.00 11.87
N SER A 223 -0.24 -12.79 13.07
CA SER A 223 -0.14 -13.84 14.10
C SER A 223 -1.41 -14.04 14.89
N SER A 224 -2.25 -13.02 15.01
CA SER A 224 -3.52 -13.10 15.70
C SER A 224 -4.48 -11.99 15.27
N ILE A 225 -5.77 -12.25 15.37
CA ILE A 225 -6.85 -11.28 15.19
C ILE A 225 -7.66 -11.22 16.49
N ASP A 226 -7.74 -10.05 17.11
CA ASP A 226 -8.35 -9.85 18.44
C ASP A 226 -7.82 -10.88 19.44
N SER A 227 -6.49 -11.08 19.45
CA SER A 227 -5.77 -12.05 20.28
C SER A 227 -6.10 -13.54 20.01
N ARG A 228 -6.96 -13.86 19.03
CA ARG A 228 -7.12 -15.24 18.54
C ARG A 228 -5.95 -15.61 17.64
N PRO A 229 -5.13 -16.62 17.99
CA PRO A 229 -3.94 -16.98 17.22
C PRO A 229 -4.31 -17.55 15.84
N LEU A 230 -3.48 -17.22 14.85
CA LEU A 230 -3.52 -17.75 13.49
C LEU A 230 -2.27 -18.57 13.19
N HIS A 231 -2.37 -19.48 12.22
CA HIS A 231 -1.23 -20.19 11.70
C HIS A 231 -0.36 -19.27 10.81
N LEU A 232 0.94 -19.23 11.07
CA LEU A 232 1.91 -18.49 10.27
C LEU A 232 2.38 -19.31 9.07
N SER A 233 1.82 -19.03 7.90
CA SER A 233 2.15 -19.72 6.65
C SER A 233 3.47 -19.20 6.05
N HIS A 234 4.62 -19.45 6.70
CA HIS A 234 5.93 -18.92 6.29
C HIS A 234 6.27 -19.19 4.80
N ALA A 235 6.00 -20.41 4.32
CA ALA A 235 6.28 -20.79 2.93
C ALA A 235 5.51 -19.90 1.93
N PHE A 236 4.22 -19.66 2.18
CA PHE A 236 3.40 -18.78 1.35
C PHE A 236 3.86 -17.31 1.45
N GLY A 237 4.30 -16.89 2.63
CA GLY A 237 4.90 -15.56 2.83
C GLY A 237 6.13 -15.33 1.94
N GLU A 238 7.01 -16.33 1.82
CA GLU A 238 8.17 -16.27 0.92
C GLU A 238 7.79 -16.39 -0.55
N GLU A 239 6.77 -17.18 -0.89
CA GLU A 239 6.22 -17.25 -2.25
C GLU A 239 5.71 -15.89 -2.73
N ILE A 240 4.95 -15.17 -1.89
CA ILE A 240 4.48 -13.80 -2.19
C ILE A 240 5.68 -12.89 -2.50
N LYS A 241 6.73 -12.91 -1.66
CA LYS A 241 7.92 -12.07 -1.87
C LYS A 241 8.66 -12.44 -3.15
N ALA A 242 8.85 -13.73 -3.41
CA ALA A 242 9.53 -14.22 -4.62
C ALA A 242 8.76 -13.82 -5.89
N LEU A 243 7.44 -14.00 -5.89
CA LEU A 243 6.59 -13.61 -6.99
C LEU A 243 6.65 -12.10 -7.23
N ALA A 244 6.52 -11.33 -6.17
CA ALA A 244 6.55 -9.90 -6.25
C ALA A 244 7.92 -9.44 -6.85
N HIS A 245 9.06 -10.00 -6.43
CA HIS A 245 10.37 -9.71 -7.04
C HIS A 245 10.44 -10.06 -8.53
N LYS A 246 9.85 -11.21 -8.93
CA LYS A 246 9.77 -11.61 -10.34
C LYS A 246 9.03 -10.57 -11.21
N TYR A 247 7.97 -9.97 -10.67
CA TYR A 247 7.17 -8.93 -11.34
C TYR A 247 7.65 -7.50 -11.09
N SER A 248 8.81 -7.33 -10.44
CA SER A 248 9.42 -6.03 -10.19
C SER A 248 10.26 -5.50 -11.34
N VAL A 249 10.27 -6.21 -12.47
CA VAL A 249 10.95 -5.73 -13.68
C VAL A 249 10.36 -4.38 -14.10
N GLY A 250 11.17 -3.35 -13.84
CA GLY A 250 11.16 -2.06 -14.53
C GLY A 250 12.36 -2.02 -15.46
#